data_AF-A0A1E2WML2-F1
#
_entry.id   AF-A0A1E2WML2-F1
#
_cell.length_a   1.000
_cell.length_b   1.000
_cell.length_c   1.000
_cell.angle_alpha   90.00
_cell.angle_beta   90.00
_cell.angle_gamma   90.00
#
_symmetry.space_group_name_H-M   'P 1'
#
loop_
_entity.id
_entity.type
_entity.pdbx_description
1 polymer ?
#
loop_
_entity_poly.entity_id
_entity_poly.type
_entity_poly.pdbx_seq_one_letter_code
_entity_poly.pdbx_strand_id
1 'polypeptide(L)'
;MSETAKLLYPSVEKLVNEIVAVNHAWKVASELFGEDSPLSISSRDLKTCLQVRLLRSYAPEQVYLIEDKESEGEPLYSLRLREPIGERLYAEHLPMRIAQEVFADKELELFKKI
;
A
#
# COMPACT_ATOMS: atom_id res chain seq x y z
N MET A 1 21.90 -4.21 14.16
CA MET A 1 21.81 -3.72 12.76
C MET A 1 22.32 -2.30 12.69
N SER A 2 23.10 -1.94 11.66
CA SER A 2 23.54 -0.54 11.48
C SER A 2 22.35 0.37 11.15
N GLU A 3 22.55 1.68 11.33
CA GLU A 3 21.53 2.69 11.03
C GLU A 3 21.14 2.70 9.54
N THR A 4 22.12 2.44 8.66
CA THR A 4 21.91 2.23 7.22
C THR A 4 21.04 1.02 6.92
N ALA A 5 21.22 -0.09 7.65
CA ALA A 5 20.39 -1.28 7.47
C ALA A 5 18.94 -1.04 7.88
N LYS A 6 18.67 -0.22 8.92
CA LYS A 6 17.31 0.16 9.31
C LYS A 6 16.60 1.05 8.27
N LEU A 7 17.36 1.81 7.47
CA LEU A 7 16.84 2.63 6.37
C LEU A 7 16.48 1.78 5.15
N LEU A 8 17.32 0.80 4.83
CA LEU A 8 17.13 -0.09 3.68
C LEU A 8 16.05 -1.15 3.95
N TYR A 9 15.95 -1.62 5.19
CA TYR A 9 15.00 -2.64 5.64
C TYR A 9 14.12 -2.11 6.79
N PRO A 10 13.21 -1.16 6.52
CA PRO A 10 12.30 -0.61 7.52
C PRO A 10 11.33 -1.69 7.97
N SER A 11 10.95 -1.71 9.25
CA SER A 11 9.94 -2.66 9.75
C SER A 11 8.61 -2.52 9.00
N VAL A 12 7.83 -3.61 8.99
CA VAL A 12 6.46 -3.62 8.47
C VAL A 12 5.63 -2.47 9.04
N GLU A 13 5.70 -2.24 10.36
CA GLU A 13 5.02 -1.14 11.05
C GLU A 13 5.42 0.23 10.53
N LYS A 14 6.71 0.46 10.28
CA LYS A 14 7.17 1.74 9.74
C LYS A 14 6.59 2.00 8.35
N LEU A 15 6.62 0.99 7.46
CA LEU A 15 6.05 1.12 6.12
C LEU A 15 4.53 1.33 6.16
N VAL A 16 3.81 0.61 7.02
CA VAL A 16 2.36 0.79 7.20
C VAL A 16 2.04 2.21 7.66
N ASN A 17 2.77 2.73 8.65
CA ASN A 17 2.56 4.09 9.13
C ASN A 17 2.86 5.14 8.06
N GLU A 18 3.91 4.95 7.25
CA GLU A 18 4.24 5.81 6.12
C GLU A 18 3.15 5.78 5.03
N ILE A 19 2.65 4.59 4.67
CA ILE A 19 1.54 4.43 3.69
C ILE A 19 0.30 5.18 4.14
N VAL A 20 -0.09 5.03 5.41
CA VAL A 20 -1.26 5.71 5.98
C VAL A 20 -1.07 7.23 5.95
N ALA A 21 0.09 7.72 6.38
CA ALA A 21 0.38 9.15 6.39
C ALA A 21 0.31 9.76 4.97
N VAL A 22 0.90 9.09 3.97
CA VAL A 22 0.86 9.54 2.57
C VAL A 22 -0.55 9.43 1.98
N ASN A 23 -1.33 8.41 2.34
CA ASN A 23 -2.74 8.30 1.95
C ASN A 23 -3.59 9.45 2.49
N HIS A 24 -3.35 9.86 3.74
CA HIS A 24 -4.01 11.05 4.30
C HIS A 24 -3.60 12.32 3.56
N ALA A 25 -2.31 12.48 3.26
CA ALA A 25 -1.82 13.62 2.47
C ALA A 25 -2.45 13.66 1.06
N TRP A 26 -2.58 12.51 0.39
CA TRP A 26 -3.26 12.40 -0.91
C TRP A 26 -4.73 12.81 -0.83
N LYS A 27 -5.48 12.37 0.19
CA LYS A 27 -6.89 12.76 0.38
C LYS A 27 -7.03 14.27 0.55
N VAL A 28 -6.22 14.87 1.43
CA VAL A 28 -6.22 16.32 1.65
C VAL A 28 -5.83 17.08 0.38
N ALA A 29 -4.79 16.63 -0.34
CA ALA A 29 -4.39 17.27 -1.60
C ALA A 29 -5.49 17.18 -2.66
N SER A 30 -6.18 16.04 -2.75
CA SER A 30 -7.28 15.83 -3.70
C SER A 30 -8.47 16.72 -3.39
N GLU A 31 -8.81 16.89 -2.11
CA GLU A 31 -9.86 17.81 -1.66
C GLU A 31 -9.54 19.28 -1.95
N LEU A 32 -8.30 19.70 -1.74
CA LEU A 32 -7.89 21.11 -1.87
C LEU A 32 -7.57 21.53 -3.31
N PHE A 33 -7.00 20.62 -4.10
CA PHE A 33 -6.41 20.95 -5.41
C PHE A 33 -7.00 20.13 -6.56
N GLY A 34 -7.88 19.17 -6.28
CA GLY A 34 -8.43 18.21 -7.24
C GLY A 34 -7.57 16.95 -7.38
N GLU A 35 -8.18 15.84 -7.77
CA GLU A 35 -7.50 14.54 -7.92
C GLU A 35 -6.40 14.55 -8.99
N ASP A 36 -6.58 15.34 -10.05
CA ASP A 36 -5.64 15.47 -11.17
C ASP A 36 -4.53 16.51 -10.91
N SER A 37 -4.49 17.11 -9.72
CA SER A 37 -3.43 18.07 -9.39
C SER A 37 -2.06 17.36 -9.30
N PRO A 38 -0.95 18.04 -9.66
CA PRO A 38 0.38 17.46 -9.52
C PRO A 38 0.70 16.97 -8.08
N LEU A 39 0.17 17.64 -7.06
CA LEU A 39 0.35 17.26 -5.66
C LEU A 39 -0.41 15.98 -5.30
N SER A 40 -1.66 15.87 -5.77
CA SER A 40 -2.50 14.69 -5.60
C SER A 40 -1.88 13.49 -6.29
N ILE A 41 -1.46 13.66 -7.56
CA ILE A 41 -0.79 12.62 -8.35
C ILE A 41 0.50 12.17 -7.66
N SER A 42 1.38 13.10 -7.29
CA SER A 42 2.66 12.75 -6.66
C SER A 42 2.47 12.02 -5.32
N SER A 43 1.47 12.40 -4.52
CA SER A 43 1.17 11.75 -3.25
C SER A 43 0.57 10.36 -3.44
N ARG A 44 -0.34 10.19 -4.41
CA ARG A 44 -0.89 8.89 -4.80
C ARG A 44 0.23 7.95 -5.26
N ASP A 45 1.11 8.42 -6.14
CA ASP A 45 2.18 7.59 -6.70
C ASP A 45 3.21 7.21 -5.63
N LEU A 46 3.51 8.11 -4.67
CA LEU A 46 4.33 7.78 -3.51
C LEU A 46 3.69 6.73 -2.61
N LYS A 47 2.37 6.83 -2.35
CA LYS A 47 1.62 5.79 -1.62
C LYS A 47 1.76 4.44 -2.33
N THR A 48 1.57 4.40 -3.64
CA THR A 48 1.73 3.18 -4.44
C THR A 48 3.14 2.61 -4.33
N CYS A 49 4.18 3.44 -4.41
CA CYS A 49 5.57 3.00 -4.25
C CYS A 49 5.83 2.36 -2.88
N LEU A 50 5.26 2.92 -1.81
CA LEU A 50 5.37 2.38 -0.47
C LEU A 50 4.60 1.05 -0.33
N GLN A 51 3.42 0.93 -0.92
CA GLN A 51 2.64 -0.32 -0.95
C GLN A 51 3.38 -1.42 -1.73
N VAL A 52 4.02 -1.07 -2.86
CA VAL A 52 4.90 -1.98 -3.62
C VAL A 52 6.06 -2.46 -2.76
N ARG A 53 6.74 -1.54 -2.06
CA ARG A 53 7.85 -1.89 -1.16
C ARG A 53 7.38 -2.81 -0.02
N LEU A 54 6.23 -2.53 0.58
CA LEU A 54 5.65 -3.34 1.64
C LEU A 54 5.41 -4.78 1.16
N LEU A 55 4.73 -4.97 0.03
CA LEU A 55 4.43 -6.30 -0.51
C LEU A 55 5.70 -7.06 -0.88
N ARG A 56 6.64 -6.45 -1.62
CA ARG A 56 7.90 -7.11 -2.00
C ARG A 56 8.79 -7.50 -0.83
N SER A 57 8.66 -6.82 0.30
CA SER A 57 9.50 -7.05 1.48
C SER A 57 8.88 -8.06 2.46
N TYR A 58 7.55 -8.18 2.48
CA TYR A 58 6.83 -8.80 3.59
C TYR A 58 5.67 -9.73 3.17
N ALA A 59 5.34 -9.82 1.89
CA ALA A 59 4.30 -10.72 1.41
C ALA A 59 4.85 -12.09 0.99
N PRO A 60 4.08 -13.17 1.19
CA PRO A 60 2.76 -13.21 1.82
C PRO A 60 2.79 -13.33 3.35
N GLU A 61 3.96 -13.37 4.00
CA GLU A 61 4.11 -13.82 5.40
C GLU A 61 3.55 -12.84 6.43
N GLN A 62 3.61 -11.54 6.19
CA GLN A 62 3.14 -10.51 7.14
C GLN A 62 2.06 -9.61 6.55
N VAL A 63 2.02 -9.48 5.22
CA VAL A 63 1.03 -8.72 4.48
C VAL A 63 0.58 -9.52 3.26
N TYR A 64 -0.68 -9.39 2.84
CA TYR A 64 -1.18 -10.05 1.64
C TYR A 64 -2.31 -9.24 1.00
N LEU A 65 -2.53 -9.48 -0.29
CA LEU A 65 -3.64 -8.91 -1.05
C LEU A 65 -4.90 -9.78 -0.88
N ILE A 66 -6.02 -9.12 -0.62
CA ILE A 66 -7.35 -9.70 -0.73
C ILE A 66 -8.26 -8.72 -1.47
N GLU A 67 -9.12 -9.24 -2.34
CA GLU A 67 -10.13 -8.43 -3.02
C GLU A 67 -11.09 -7.81 -1.99
N ASP A 68 -11.31 -6.51 -2.09
CA ASP A 68 -12.31 -5.81 -1.30
C ASP A 68 -13.67 -5.94 -1.98
N LYS A 69 -14.50 -6.84 -1.46
CA LYS A 69 -15.83 -7.14 -2.01
C LYS A 69 -16.87 -6.05 -1.71
N GLU A 70 -16.54 -5.12 -0.83
CA GLU A 70 -17.44 -4.04 -0.42
C GLU A 70 -17.15 -2.73 -1.18
N SER A 71 -16.12 -2.70 -2.04
CA SER A 71 -15.79 -1.50 -2.80
C SER A 71 -16.88 -1.17 -3.83
N GLU A 72 -17.52 -0.01 -3.68
CA GLU A 72 -18.38 0.56 -4.71
C GLU A 72 -17.51 1.35 -5.72
N GLY A 73 -17.48 0.91 -6.98
CA GLY A 73 -16.71 1.58 -8.04
C GLY A 73 -15.64 0.69 -8.68
N GLU A 74 -14.39 1.16 -8.71
CA GLU A 74 -13.30 0.37 -9.26
C GLU A 74 -12.91 -0.80 -8.32
N PRO A 75 -12.57 -1.99 -8.84
CA PRO A 75 -12.13 -3.10 -8.01
C PRO A 75 -10.86 -2.77 -7.23
N LEU A 76 -10.88 -3.00 -5.92
CA LEU A 76 -9.77 -2.72 -5.01
C LEU A 76 -9.21 -4.00 -4.39
N TYR A 77 -7.91 -4.02 -4.16
CA TYR A 77 -7.29 -4.89 -3.17
C TYR A 77 -7.15 -4.16 -1.83
N SER A 78 -7.46 -4.86 -0.75
CA SER A 78 -7.05 -4.49 0.61
C SER A 78 -5.71 -5.16 0.93
N LEU A 79 -4.70 -4.37 1.33
CA LEU A 79 -3.41 -4.90 1.79
C LEU A 79 -3.54 -5.33 3.26
N ARG A 80 -3.96 -6.57 3.51
CA ARG A 80 -4.24 -7.07 4.85
C ARG A 80 -2.98 -7.43 5.60
N LEU A 81 -2.96 -7.10 6.89
CA LEU A 81 -1.91 -7.52 7.81
C LEU A 81 -2.27 -8.88 8.40
N ARG A 82 -1.27 -9.77 8.54
CA ARG A 82 -1.47 -11.05 9.25
C ARG A 82 -1.62 -10.82 10.75
N GLU A 83 -0.77 -9.95 11.29
CA GLU A 83 -0.82 -9.50 12.67
C GLU A 83 -1.21 -8.02 12.70
N PRO A 84 -2.16 -7.60 13.55
CA PRO A 84 -2.53 -6.20 13.69
C PRO A 84 -1.33 -5.33 14.11
N ILE A 85 -1.28 -4.11 13.58
CA ILE A 85 -0.29 -3.10 13.97
C ILE A 85 -1.06 -1.96 14.65
N GLY A 86 -1.01 -1.92 15.97
CA GLY A 86 -1.95 -1.14 16.78
C GLY A 86 -3.38 -1.61 16.51
N GLU A 87 -4.27 -0.69 16.13
CA GLU A 87 -5.66 -0.99 15.79
C GLU A 87 -5.85 -1.33 14.29
N ARG A 88 -4.78 -1.30 13.49
CA ARG A 88 -4.88 -1.48 12.03
C ARG A 88 -4.83 -2.94 11.64
N LEU A 89 -5.75 -3.31 10.76
CA LEU A 89 -5.84 -4.65 10.15
C LEU A 89 -5.38 -4.66 8.68
N TYR A 90 -5.11 -3.49 8.09
CA TYR A 90 -4.70 -3.35 6.69
C TYR A 90 -3.89 -2.06 6.47
N ALA A 91 -3.10 -2.06 5.39
CA ALA A 91 -2.22 -0.99 4.93
C ALA A 91 -2.80 -0.25 3.72
N GLU A 92 -4.03 0.24 3.88
CA GLU A 92 -4.84 0.91 2.86
C GLU A 92 -5.20 0.04 1.63
N HIS A 93 -6.06 0.59 0.78
CA HIS A 93 -6.48 -0.04 -0.47
C HIS A 93 -5.57 0.34 -1.65
N LEU A 94 -5.47 -0.58 -2.61
CA LEU A 94 -4.75 -0.44 -3.87
C LEU A 94 -5.68 -0.86 -5.02
N PRO A 95 -5.91 -0.01 -6.03
CA PRO A 95 -6.73 -0.40 -7.19
C PRO A 95 -6.13 -1.58 -7.93
N MET A 96 -6.98 -2.54 -8.32
CA MET A 96 -6.52 -3.75 -9.03
C MET A 96 -5.82 -3.40 -10.34
N ARG A 97 -6.29 -2.37 -11.06
CA ARG A 97 -5.64 -1.83 -12.27
C ARG A 97 -4.21 -1.38 -11.98
N ILE A 98 -4.00 -0.61 -10.92
CA ILE A 98 -2.66 -0.14 -10.54
C ILE A 98 -1.78 -1.31 -10.12
N ALA A 99 -2.32 -2.30 -9.39
CA ALA A 99 -1.57 -3.49 -9.03
C ALA A 99 -1.08 -4.26 -10.28
N GLN A 100 -1.92 -4.37 -11.32
CA GLN A 100 -1.55 -4.98 -12.61
C GLN A 100 -0.51 -4.16 -13.40
N GLU A 101 -0.45 -2.84 -13.19
CA GLU A 101 0.55 -1.98 -13.84
C GLU A 101 1.93 -2.07 -13.19
N VAL A 102 2.01 -2.27 -11.87
CA VAL A 102 3.27 -2.18 -11.10
C VAL A 102 3.89 -3.52 -10.70
N PHE A 103 3.12 -4.61 -10.78
CA PHE A 103 3.57 -5.96 -10.42
C PHE A 103 3.53 -6.91 -11.61
N ALA A 104 4.45 -7.87 -11.63
CA ALA A 104 4.32 -9.01 -12.53
C ALA A 104 3.21 -9.96 -12.06
N ASP A 105 2.57 -10.70 -12.98
CA ASP A 105 1.52 -11.67 -12.63
C ASP A 105 1.95 -12.67 -11.56
N LYS A 106 3.21 -13.13 -11.62
CA LYS A 106 3.78 -14.04 -10.61
C LYS A 106 3.89 -13.41 -9.22
N GLU A 107 4.17 -12.10 -9.15
CA GLU A 107 4.17 -11.36 -7.89
C GLU A 107 2.75 -11.24 -7.36
N LEU A 108 1.76 -10.91 -8.22
CA LEU A 108 0.35 -10.82 -7.82
C LEU A 108 -0.18 -12.14 -7.25
N GLU A 109 0.14 -13.27 -7.88
CA GLU A 109 -0.25 -14.59 -7.36
C GLU A 109 0.46 -14.91 -6.03
N LEU A 110 1.74 -14.56 -5.90
CA LEU A 110 2.49 -14.73 -4.65
C LEU A 110 1.93 -13.87 -3.50
N PHE A 111 1.48 -12.65 -3.81
CA PHE A 111 1.01 -11.69 -2.81
C PHE A 111 -0.41 -11.95 -2.33
N LYS A 112 -1.21 -12.74 -3.05
CA LYS A 112 -2.57 -13.10 -2.63
C LYS A 112 -2.56 -13.99 -1.38
N LYS A 113 -3.68 -13.95 -0.65
CA LYS A 113 -3.91 -14.86 0.48
C LYS A 113 -3.86 -16.32 -0.01
N ILE A 114 -2.88 -17.09 0.48
CA ILE A 114 -2.87 -18.56 0.40
C ILE A 114 -3.99 -19.14 1.26
#